data_AF-A0AAV5A907-F1
#
_entry.id   AF-A0AAV5A907-F1
#
_cell.length_a   1.000
_cell.length_b   1.000
_cell.length_c   1.000
_cell.angle_alpha   90.00
_cell.angle_beta   90.00
_cell.angle_gamma   90.00
#
_symmetry.space_group_name_H-M   'P 1'
#
loop_
_entity.id
_entity.type
_entity.pdbx_description
1 polymer ?
#
loop_
_entity_poly.entity_id
_entity_poly.type
_entity_poly.pdbx_seq_one_letter_code
_entity_poly.pdbx_strand_id
1 'polypeptide(L)'
;MADHNHSHSGPNAHSHGPQPTQQTLTPQQMQQLQQQLTPQQLQQLQQQQQQQMAAMVPDPDAIAALDARFREVPLKLVVSEEKKGQVLVENISSDDSVNFEKLNILAQQIKEACPNNGDVPPPVPPPQMVQKNIRSLAVIKAKEEGNKLYGLGKYQEAINLYTNAAKLTVSRPLWESSALIKEELAMLLSNRSAAYAIIGDWVAALADADAVINYKRPWSKGHFRKAKALQGLGEYEEAKVALALGLAFEPSNAEMLAFSNELNEQIKKRQSGKAATHIPIQ
;
A
#
# COMPACT_ATOMS: atom_id res chain seq x y z
N MET A 1 -20.68 25.42 62.20
CA MET A 1 -21.37 25.65 60.91
C MET A 1 -20.35 25.45 59.80
N ALA A 2 -20.80 24.86 58.69
CA ALA A 2 -20.05 24.42 57.50
C ALA A 2 -19.48 22.98 57.56
N ASP A 3 -20.38 22.03 57.30
CA ASP A 3 -20.10 20.73 56.70
C ASP A 3 -19.28 20.88 55.41
N HIS A 4 -18.41 19.93 55.08
CA HIS A 4 -18.33 19.38 53.72
C HIS A 4 -17.69 17.98 53.71
N ASN A 5 -18.42 17.11 53.02
CA ASN A 5 -18.32 15.67 52.94
C ASN A 5 -17.42 15.31 51.74
N HIS A 6 -16.32 14.58 51.95
CA HIS A 6 -15.51 14.03 50.86
C HIS A 6 -15.48 12.51 50.96
N SER A 7 -16.41 11.89 50.24
CA SER A 7 -16.45 10.46 49.94
C SER A 7 -15.64 10.15 48.68
N HIS A 8 -14.74 9.17 48.80
CA HIS A 8 -14.01 8.52 47.70
C HIS A 8 -14.93 7.82 46.69
N SER A 9 -14.59 7.91 45.40
CA SER A 9 -14.88 6.86 44.40
C SER A 9 -13.88 6.96 43.23
N GLY A 10 -13.24 5.84 42.88
CA GLY A 10 -12.09 5.76 41.96
C GLY A 10 -12.40 5.85 40.46
N PRO A 11 -11.36 5.80 39.60
CA PRO A 11 -11.50 5.98 38.16
C PRO A 11 -12.05 4.72 37.47
N ASN A 12 -13.17 4.89 36.78
CA ASN A 12 -13.87 3.82 36.06
C ASN A 12 -13.29 3.67 34.64
N ALA A 13 -12.76 2.48 34.34
CA ALA A 13 -12.22 2.10 33.05
C ALA A 13 -13.31 2.14 31.96
N HIS A 14 -13.08 2.90 30.88
CA HIS A 14 -13.96 2.91 29.71
C HIS A 14 -13.48 1.87 28.70
N SER A 15 -14.29 0.82 28.53
CA SER A 15 -14.16 -0.22 27.52
C SER A 15 -14.56 0.30 26.14
N HIS A 16 -13.64 0.34 25.19
CA HIS A 16 -13.97 0.55 23.77
C HIS A 16 -14.33 -0.79 23.10
N GLY A 17 -15.60 -0.96 22.73
CA GLY A 17 -16.04 -1.99 21.79
C GLY A 17 -15.77 -1.59 20.33
N PRO A 18 -15.70 -2.55 19.39
CA PRO A 18 -15.36 -2.28 17.99
C PRO A 18 -16.52 -1.57 17.24
N GLN A 19 -16.21 -0.49 16.53
CA GLN A 19 -17.17 0.19 15.65
C GLN A 19 -17.46 -0.62 14.38
N PRO A 20 -18.71 -0.60 13.87
CA PRO A 20 -19.07 -1.28 12.63
C PRO A 20 -18.47 -0.57 11.41
N THR A 21 -17.80 -1.35 10.55
CA THR A 21 -17.29 -0.94 9.24
C THR A 21 -18.41 -0.45 8.33
N GLN A 22 -18.44 0.85 8.03
CA GLN A 22 -19.32 1.41 6.98
C GLN A 22 -18.77 1.00 5.61
N GLN A 23 -19.56 0.24 4.84
CA GLN A 23 -19.28 -0.04 3.43
C GLN A 23 -19.42 1.26 2.63
N THR A 24 -18.32 1.76 2.08
CA THR A 24 -18.32 2.90 1.15
C THR A 24 -18.87 2.47 -0.22
N LEU A 25 -20.04 2.99 -0.59
CA LEU A 25 -20.69 2.78 -1.89
C LEU A 25 -19.87 3.42 -3.02
N THR A 26 -19.89 2.81 -4.21
CA THR A 26 -19.21 3.37 -5.40
C THR A 26 -19.95 4.59 -5.95
N PRO A 27 -19.28 5.50 -6.70
CA PRO A 27 -19.92 6.70 -7.27
C PRO A 27 -21.13 6.38 -8.17
N GLN A 28 -21.09 5.27 -8.91
CA GLN A 28 -22.22 4.82 -9.73
C GLN A 28 -23.41 4.32 -8.89
N GLN A 29 -23.14 3.63 -7.77
CA GLN A 29 -24.19 3.18 -6.85
C GLN A 29 -24.88 4.37 -6.17
N MET A 30 -24.13 5.42 -5.80
CA MET A 30 -24.72 6.66 -5.27
C MET A 30 -25.62 7.36 -6.30
N GLN A 31 -25.21 7.40 -7.57
CA GLN A 31 -25.97 8.08 -8.63
C GLN A 31 -27.26 7.33 -9.01
N GLN A 32 -27.28 6.00 -8.90
CA GLN A 32 -28.52 5.22 -9.05
C GLN A 32 -29.46 5.38 -7.86
N LEU A 33 -28.91 5.44 -6.64
CA LEU A 33 -29.71 5.66 -5.43
C LEU A 33 -30.39 7.04 -5.45
N GLN A 34 -29.70 8.08 -5.91
CA GLN A 34 -30.28 9.44 -6.05
C GLN A 34 -31.43 9.52 -7.05
N GLN A 35 -31.45 8.68 -8.08
CA GLN A 35 -32.53 8.68 -9.09
C GLN A 35 -33.82 7.99 -8.61
N GLN A 36 -33.76 7.25 -7.51
CA GLN A 36 -34.91 6.53 -6.95
C GLN A 36 -35.59 7.26 -5.78
N LEU A 37 -35.01 8.37 -5.31
CA LEU A 37 -35.51 9.13 -4.15
C LEU A 37 -36.57 10.15 -4.57
N THR A 38 -37.62 10.28 -3.77
CA THR A 38 -38.61 11.36 -3.96
C THR A 38 -38.01 12.73 -3.59
N PRO A 39 -38.56 13.85 -4.09
CA PRO A 39 -38.07 15.19 -3.74
C PRO A 39 -38.02 15.43 -2.22
N GLN A 40 -38.97 14.89 -1.46
CA GLN A 40 -38.97 14.95 0.01
C GLN A 40 -37.81 14.15 0.63
N GLN A 41 -37.54 12.94 0.14
CA GLN A 41 -36.43 12.13 0.63
C GLN A 41 -35.07 12.74 0.28
N LEU A 42 -34.94 13.34 -0.90
CA LEU A 42 -33.73 14.06 -1.30
C LEU A 42 -33.48 15.28 -0.40
N GLN A 43 -34.53 16.02 -0.07
CA GLN A 43 -34.45 17.16 0.85
C GLN A 43 -34.07 16.73 2.27
N GLN A 44 -34.62 15.60 2.73
CA GLN A 44 -34.30 15.04 4.05
C GLN A 44 -32.85 14.54 4.12
N LEU A 45 -32.35 13.90 3.06
CA LEU A 45 -30.95 13.47 2.95
C LEU A 45 -29.99 14.67 2.89
N GLN A 46 -30.36 15.75 2.19
CA GLN A 46 -29.59 16.99 2.21
C GLN A 46 -29.57 17.64 3.59
N GLN A 47 -30.71 17.67 4.30
CA GLN A 47 -30.75 18.14 5.69
C GLN A 47 -29.87 17.29 6.61
N GLN A 48 -29.90 15.97 6.44
CA GLN A 48 -29.09 15.05 7.24
C GLN A 48 -27.59 15.21 6.93
N GLN A 49 -27.20 15.40 5.67
CA GLN A 49 -25.83 15.74 5.30
C GLN A 49 -25.40 17.11 5.84
N GLN A 50 -26.26 18.12 5.80
CA GLN A 50 -25.97 19.42 6.41
C GLN A 50 -25.80 19.32 7.92
N GLN A 51 -26.62 18.53 8.61
CA GLN A 51 -26.46 18.27 10.04
C GLN A 51 -25.19 17.48 10.36
N GLN A 52 -24.83 16.48 9.55
CA GLN A 52 -23.56 15.76 9.69
C GLN A 52 -22.36 16.68 9.44
N MET A 53 -22.40 17.54 8.42
CA MET A 53 -21.34 18.51 8.17
C MET A 53 -21.26 19.57 9.29
N ALA A 54 -22.39 20.02 9.82
CA ALA A 54 -22.43 20.94 10.97
C ALA A 54 -21.84 20.29 12.24
N ALA A 55 -22.05 18.98 12.44
CA ALA A 55 -21.45 18.22 13.53
C ALA A 55 -19.94 17.94 13.33
N MET A 56 -19.41 18.17 12.12
CA MET A 56 -17.97 18.09 11.81
C MET A 56 -17.26 19.44 11.86
N VAL A 57 -17.99 20.55 12.01
CA VAL A 57 -17.37 21.85 12.30
C VAL A 57 -16.84 21.79 13.73
N PRO A 58 -15.52 21.97 13.95
CA PRO A 58 -14.97 21.96 15.30
C PRO A 58 -15.66 23.04 16.13
N ASP A 59 -15.93 22.73 17.41
CA ASP A 59 -16.59 23.64 18.35
C ASP A 59 -15.92 25.04 18.28
N PRO A 60 -16.67 26.11 17.97
CA PRO A 60 -16.13 27.46 17.86
C PRO A 60 -15.36 27.91 19.10
N ASP A 61 -15.77 27.47 20.30
CA ASP A 61 -15.06 27.79 21.54
C ASP A 61 -13.75 27.00 21.66
N ALA A 62 -13.70 25.79 21.10
CA ALA A 62 -12.47 25.00 21.01
C ALA A 62 -11.50 25.61 19.98
N ILE A 63 -11.99 26.11 18.85
CA ILE A 63 -11.19 26.86 17.86
C ILE A 63 -10.65 28.13 18.51
N ALA A 64 -11.50 28.92 19.18
CA ALA A 64 -11.09 30.14 19.87
C ALA A 64 -10.09 29.86 21.00
N ALA A 65 -10.22 28.74 21.72
CA ALA A 65 -9.24 28.32 22.73
C ALA A 65 -7.92 27.83 22.14
N LEU A 66 -7.94 27.20 20.96
CA LEU A 66 -6.74 26.83 20.19
C LEU A 66 -6.01 28.07 19.69
N ASP A 67 -6.74 29.01 19.08
CA ASP A 67 -6.22 30.26 18.56
C ASP A 67 -5.70 31.17 19.68
N ALA A 68 -6.38 31.23 20.84
CA ALA A 68 -5.90 31.98 22.00
C ALA A 68 -4.60 31.40 22.59
N ARG A 69 -4.30 30.13 22.34
CA ARG A 69 -3.05 29.46 22.74
C ARG A 69 -2.01 29.44 21.63
N PHE A 70 -2.39 29.81 20.41
CA PHE A 70 -1.48 29.88 19.28
C PHE A 70 -0.48 31.02 19.52
N ARG A 71 0.80 30.65 19.61
CA ARG A 71 1.90 31.60 19.63
C ARG A 71 2.60 31.48 18.30
N GLU A 72 2.55 32.54 17.50
CA GLU A 72 3.37 32.62 16.29
C GLU A 72 4.83 32.53 16.67
N VAL A 73 5.45 31.40 16.34
CA VAL A 73 6.90 31.25 16.40
C VAL A 73 7.41 31.62 15.00
N PRO A 74 8.18 32.70 14.84
CA PRO A 74 8.75 33.05 13.54
C PRO A 74 9.79 31.98 13.17
N LEU A 75 9.36 31.01 12.35
CA LEU A 75 10.22 29.96 11.84
C LEU A 75 11.07 30.53 10.71
N LYS A 76 12.39 30.53 10.90
CA LYS A 76 13.33 30.88 9.83
C LYS A 76 14.08 29.63 9.40
N LEU A 77 13.91 29.24 8.14
CA LEU A 77 14.63 28.14 7.54
C LEU A 77 16.06 28.59 7.23
N VAL A 78 17.05 27.91 7.79
CA VAL A 78 18.47 28.17 7.56
C VAL A 78 19.11 26.95 6.95
N VAL A 79 19.86 27.14 5.87
CA VAL A 79 20.65 26.10 5.22
C VAL A 79 22.00 26.02 5.93
N SER A 80 22.24 24.93 6.67
CA SER A 80 23.49 24.77 7.41
C SER A 80 24.67 24.47 6.47
N GLU A 81 25.69 25.33 6.48
CA GLU A 81 26.94 25.08 5.76
C GLU A 81 27.71 23.88 6.34
N GLU A 82 27.67 23.71 7.67
CA GLU A 82 28.35 22.62 8.38
C GLU A 82 27.68 21.24 8.15
N LYS A 83 26.34 21.21 8.02
CA LYS A 83 25.57 19.97 7.78
C LYS A 83 25.21 19.76 6.30
N LYS A 84 26.10 20.14 5.38
CA LYS A 84 25.97 19.87 3.94
C LYS A 84 24.66 20.37 3.31
N GLY A 85 24.14 21.52 3.74
CA GLY A 85 22.97 22.14 3.14
C GLY A 85 21.62 21.64 3.66
N GLN A 86 21.58 21.01 4.84
CA GLN A 86 20.34 20.66 5.52
C GLN A 86 19.56 21.92 5.95
N VAL A 87 18.25 21.88 5.78
CA VAL A 87 17.32 22.91 6.26
C VAL A 87 17.08 22.68 7.76
N LEU A 88 17.39 23.70 8.54
CA LEU A 88 17.16 23.77 9.99
C LEU A 88 16.19 24.92 10.27
N VAL A 89 15.51 24.87 11.42
CA VAL A 89 14.72 25.99 11.91
C VAL A 89 15.51 26.75 12.96
N GLU A 90 15.73 28.04 12.74
CA GLU A 90 16.28 28.97 13.73
C GLU A 90 15.19 29.30 14.78
N ASN A 91 15.55 29.34 16.07
CA ASN A 91 14.69 29.64 17.23
C ASN A 91 13.77 28.53 17.78
N ILE A 92 13.92 27.27 17.38
CA ILE A 92 13.40 26.16 18.20
C ILE A 92 14.50 25.77 19.20
N SER A 93 14.34 26.22 20.44
CA SER A 93 15.07 25.72 21.61
C SER A 93 15.03 24.20 21.59
N SER A 94 16.15 23.55 21.27
CA SER A 94 16.60 22.19 21.67
C SER A 94 15.53 21.18 22.15
N ASP A 95 14.38 21.15 21.51
CA ASP A 95 13.37 20.13 21.69
C ASP A 95 13.42 19.37 20.39
N ASP A 96 14.14 18.24 20.42
CA ASP A 96 14.37 17.31 19.31
C ASP A 96 13.06 16.66 18.80
N SER A 97 11.90 17.28 19.06
CA SER A 97 10.57 16.78 18.78
C SER A 97 10.13 16.98 17.32
N VAL A 98 10.78 17.89 16.56
CA VAL A 98 10.45 18.14 15.15
C VAL A 98 11.52 17.57 14.21
N ASN A 99 11.22 16.43 13.58
CA ASN A 99 12.12 15.76 12.65
C ASN A 99 11.96 16.30 11.20
N PHE A 100 12.98 17.03 10.72
CA PHE A 100 13.06 17.58 9.35
C PHE A 100 13.74 16.64 8.34
N GLU A 101 14.10 15.40 8.71
CA GLU A 101 14.79 14.43 7.86
C GLU A 101 14.07 14.21 6.52
N LYS A 102 12.74 14.04 6.54
CA LYS A 102 11.95 13.85 5.31
C LYS A 102 12.01 15.07 4.39
N LEU A 103 12.01 16.28 4.96
CA LEU A 103 12.11 17.53 4.20
C LEU A 103 13.50 17.68 3.58
N ASN A 104 14.54 17.35 4.35
CA ASN A 104 15.92 17.39 3.88
C ASN A 104 16.18 16.37 2.76
N ILE A 105 15.66 15.14 2.91
CA ILE A 105 15.72 14.11 1.86
C ILE A 105 15.00 14.60 0.60
N LEU A 106 13.80 15.16 0.74
CA LEU A 106 13.03 15.68 -0.39
C LEU A 106 13.78 16.83 -1.11
N ALA A 107 14.31 17.79 -0.35
CA ALA A 107 15.06 18.91 -0.91
C ALA A 107 16.32 18.45 -1.66
N GLN A 108 17.05 17.48 -1.11
CA GLN A 108 18.20 16.88 -1.78
C GLN A 108 17.81 16.16 -3.07
N GLN A 109 16.73 15.37 -3.05
CA GLN A 109 16.22 14.67 -4.23
C GLN A 109 15.77 15.62 -5.33
N ILE A 110 15.11 16.73 -4.99
CA ILE A 110 14.72 17.76 -5.96
C ILE A 110 15.98 18.40 -6.57
N LYS A 111 16.97 18.76 -5.75
CA LYS A 111 18.23 19.36 -6.21
C LYS A 111 19.00 18.43 -7.16
N GLU A 112 19.11 17.15 -6.83
CA GLU A 112 19.79 16.15 -7.67
C GLU A 112 19.05 15.91 -8.99
N ALA A 113 17.71 15.92 -8.96
CA ALA A 113 16.91 15.62 -10.13
C ALA A 113 16.65 16.86 -11.03
N CYS A 114 16.87 18.08 -10.54
CA CYS A 114 16.72 19.35 -11.28
C CYS A 114 18.04 20.13 -11.35
N PRO A 115 18.96 19.80 -12.28
CA PRO A 115 20.30 20.41 -12.35
C PRO A 115 20.34 21.89 -12.84
N ASN A 116 19.25 22.44 -13.38
CA ASN A 116 19.23 23.76 -14.05
C ASN A 116 18.33 24.80 -13.35
N ASN A 117 18.58 25.10 -12.06
CA ASN A 117 18.05 26.27 -11.35
C ASN A 117 16.53 26.53 -11.48
N GLY A 118 15.71 25.50 -11.28
CA GLY A 118 14.29 25.67 -10.98
C GLY A 118 14.01 25.03 -9.65
N ASP A 119 13.80 25.82 -8.60
CA ASP A 119 13.46 25.36 -7.24
C ASP A 119 12.13 24.59 -7.16
N VAL A 120 11.50 24.37 -8.32
CA VAL A 120 10.19 23.74 -8.47
C VAL A 120 10.33 22.57 -9.44
N PRO A 121 9.90 21.35 -9.06
CA PRO A 121 9.87 20.22 -9.96
C PRO A 121 9.02 20.55 -11.20
N PRO A 122 9.38 20.05 -12.39
CA PRO A 122 8.62 20.31 -13.60
C PRO A 122 7.18 19.81 -13.45
N PRO A 123 6.20 20.40 -14.17
CA PRO A 123 4.83 19.92 -14.16
C PRO A 123 4.80 18.44 -14.53
N VAL A 124 3.89 17.69 -13.91
CA VAL A 124 3.74 16.24 -14.13
C VAL A 124 3.61 15.99 -15.64
N PRO A 125 4.58 15.29 -16.26
CA PRO A 125 4.56 15.09 -17.70
C PRO A 125 3.35 14.23 -18.11
N PRO A 126 2.72 14.49 -19.26
CA PRO A 126 1.66 13.64 -19.79
C PRO A 126 2.11 12.17 -19.90
N PRO A 127 1.24 11.19 -19.60
CA PRO A 127 1.63 9.77 -19.59
C PRO A 127 2.30 9.30 -20.90
N GLN A 128 1.86 9.83 -22.04
CA GLN A 128 2.39 9.51 -23.37
C GLN A 128 3.87 9.90 -23.54
N MET A 129 4.29 11.00 -22.92
CA MET A 129 5.70 11.42 -22.95
C MET A 129 6.53 10.51 -22.05
N VAL A 130 6.03 10.21 -20.85
CA VAL A 130 6.73 9.33 -19.90
C VAL A 130 6.92 7.93 -20.48
N GLN A 131 5.93 7.36 -21.15
CA GLN A 131 6.04 6.04 -21.79
C GLN A 131 7.11 5.97 -22.87
N LYS A 132 7.39 7.09 -23.56
CA LYS A 132 8.42 7.19 -24.61
C LYS A 132 9.80 7.59 -24.07
N ASN A 133 9.92 7.92 -22.78
CA ASN A 133 11.20 8.28 -22.19
C ASN A 133 12.18 7.10 -22.21
N ILE A 134 13.47 7.41 -22.34
CA ILE A 134 14.58 6.44 -22.38
C ILE A 134 14.49 5.44 -21.22
N ARG A 135 14.13 5.91 -20.02
CA ARG A 135 13.97 5.06 -18.84
C ARG A 135 12.85 4.04 -19.00
N SER A 136 11.67 4.46 -19.46
CA SER A 136 10.53 3.55 -19.69
C SER A 136 10.87 2.51 -20.77
N LEU A 137 11.54 2.93 -21.84
CA LEU A 137 12.05 2.01 -22.87
C LEU A 137 13.08 1.02 -22.31
N ALA A 138 13.98 1.48 -21.43
CA ALA A 138 14.95 0.62 -20.77
C ALA A 138 14.29 -0.42 -19.85
N VAL A 139 13.26 -0.02 -19.09
CA VAL A 139 12.46 -0.93 -18.26
C VAL A 139 11.74 -1.97 -19.11
N ILE A 140 11.12 -1.55 -20.22
CA ILE A 140 10.44 -2.45 -21.17
C ILE A 140 11.44 -3.44 -21.77
N LYS A 141 12.58 -2.95 -22.26
CA LYS A 141 13.64 -3.79 -22.84
C LYS A 141 14.17 -4.82 -21.84
N ALA A 142 14.49 -4.39 -20.62
CA ALA A 142 14.99 -5.28 -19.57
C ALA A 142 13.96 -6.35 -19.18
N LYS A 143 12.66 -5.98 -19.12
CA LYS A 143 11.57 -6.92 -18.89
C LYS A 143 11.48 -7.97 -20.00
N GLU A 144 11.53 -7.54 -21.27
CA GLU A 144 11.44 -8.44 -22.42
C GLU A 144 12.64 -9.39 -22.50
N GLU A 145 13.84 -8.89 -22.22
CA GLU A 145 15.05 -9.70 -22.15
C GLU A 145 14.99 -10.70 -20.99
N GLY A 146 14.51 -10.27 -19.81
CA GLY A 146 14.23 -11.16 -18.69
C GLY A 146 13.24 -12.28 -19.05
N ASN A 147 12.17 -11.95 -19.78
CA ASN A 147 11.20 -12.94 -20.26
C ASN A 147 11.81 -13.95 -21.25
N LYS A 148 12.73 -13.49 -22.13
CA LYS A 148 13.46 -14.38 -23.03
C LYS A 148 14.34 -15.36 -22.25
N LEU A 149 15.11 -14.87 -21.28
CA LEU A 149 15.95 -15.72 -20.43
C LEU A 149 15.12 -16.69 -19.57
N TYR A 150 13.96 -16.24 -19.07
CA TYR A 150 13.00 -17.10 -18.38
C TYR A 150 12.52 -18.26 -19.27
N GLY A 151 12.17 -17.97 -20.53
CA GLY A 151 11.76 -18.97 -21.51
C GLY A 151 12.89 -19.95 -21.90
N LEU A 152 14.15 -19.53 -21.79
CA LEU A 152 15.34 -20.35 -22.03
C LEU A 152 15.77 -21.18 -20.80
N GLY A 153 15.04 -21.11 -19.68
CA GLY A 153 15.40 -21.82 -18.44
C GLY A 153 16.53 -21.16 -17.64
N LYS A 154 16.98 -19.96 -18.04
CA LYS A 154 18.05 -19.20 -17.36
C LYS A 154 17.45 -18.32 -16.26
N TYR A 155 16.89 -18.94 -15.23
CA TYR A 155 16.09 -18.24 -14.22
C TYR A 155 16.90 -17.24 -13.38
N GLN A 156 18.14 -17.56 -13.00
CA GLN A 156 18.97 -16.65 -12.22
C GLN A 156 19.32 -15.36 -12.99
N GLU A 157 19.64 -15.48 -14.27
CA GLU A 157 19.90 -14.32 -15.13
C GLU A 157 18.63 -13.48 -15.31
N ALA A 158 17.47 -14.13 -15.48
CA ALA A 158 16.18 -13.46 -15.56
C ALA A 158 15.85 -12.68 -14.27
N ILE A 159 16.10 -13.26 -13.09
CA ILE A 159 15.92 -12.59 -11.78
C ILE A 159 16.78 -11.33 -11.69
N ASN A 160 18.03 -11.39 -12.14
CA ASN A 160 18.92 -10.24 -12.15
C ASN A 160 18.38 -9.11 -13.05
N LEU A 161 17.89 -9.46 -14.24
CA LEU A 161 17.27 -8.49 -15.15
C LEU A 161 16.01 -7.85 -14.57
N TYR A 162 15.10 -8.64 -14.00
CA TYR A 162 13.91 -8.10 -13.36
C TYR A 162 14.26 -7.20 -12.17
N THR A 163 15.28 -7.55 -11.39
CA THR A 163 15.76 -6.74 -10.27
C THR A 163 16.34 -5.41 -10.74
N ASN A 164 17.14 -5.42 -11.80
CA ASN A 164 17.69 -4.19 -12.38
C ASN A 164 16.58 -3.31 -12.98
N ALA A 165 15.60 -3.91 -13.66
CA ALA A 165 14.44 -3.20 -14.15
C ALA A 165 13.62 -2.57 -13.01
N ALA A 166 13.41 -3.29 -11.90
CA ALA A 166 12.70 -2.77 -10.74
C ALA A 166 13.44 -1.59 -10.09
N LYS A 167 14.78 -1.67 -9.98
CA LYS A 167 15.63 -0.56 -9.52
C LYS A 167 15.47 0.68 -10.40
N LEU A 168 15.45 0.50 -11.71
CA LEU A 168 15.21 1.60 -12.65
C LEU A 168 13.82 2.22 -12.47
N THR A 169 12.78 1.39 -12.28
CA THR A 169 11.41 1.87 -12.03
C THR A 169 11.30 2.71 -10.75
N VAL A 170 11.94 2.30 -9.65
CA VAL A 170 11.88 3.07 -8.38
C VAL A 170 12.79 4.30 -8.37
N SER A 171 13.78 4.37 -9.29
CA SER A 171 14.64 5.55 -9.47
C SER A 171 14.00 6.67 -10.30
N ARG A 172 12.70 6.55 -10.63
CA ARG A 172 11.97 7.60 -11.33
C ARG A 172 11.83 8.85 -10.44
N PRO A 173 11.93 10.06 -11.02
CA PRO A 173 11.71 11.29 -10.27
C PRO A 173 10.33 11.34 -9.61
N LEU A 174 10.24 11.98 -8.45
CA LEU A 174 9.02 12.03 -7.62
C LEU A 174 7.82 12.70 -8.31
N TRP A 175 8.05 13.54 -9.32
CA TRP A 175 7.01 14.20 -10.10
C TRP A 175 6.48 13.36 -11.26
N GLU A 176 7.06 12.19 -11.53
CA GLU A 176 6.45 11.22 -12.46
C GLU A 176 5.26 10.50 -11.80
N SER A 177 4.29 10.08 -12.61
CA SER A 177 3.06 9.46 -12.10
C SER A 177 3.35 8.19 -11.28
N SER A 178 2.92 8.18 -10.02
CA SER A 178 3.03 7.02 -9.14
C SER A 178 2.23 5.81 -9.64
N ALA A 179 1.19 6.03 -10.45
CA ALA A 179 0.42 4.95 -11.07
C ALA A 179 1.26 4.15 -12.08
N LEU A 180 2.09 4.83 -12.86
CA LEU A 180 3.00 4.16 -13.82
C LEU A 180 4.02 3.29 -13.07
N ILE A 181 4.61 3.82 -12.00
CA ILE A 181 5.59 3.11 -11.17
C ILE A 181 4.97 1.82 -10.62
N LYS A 182 3.77 1.92 -10.04
CA LYS A 182 3.05 0.77 -9.47
C LYS A 182 2.76 -0.31 -10.51
N GLU A 183 2.31 0.09 -11.71
CA GLU A 183 1.98 -0.85 -12.79
C GLU A 183 3.23 -1.58 -13.32
N GLU A 184 4.31 -0.85 -13.60
CA GLU A 184 5.59 -1.45 -14.04
C GLU A 184 6.18 -2.38 -12.98
N LEU A 185 6.21 -1.93 -11.73
CA LEU A 185 6.79 -2.68 -10.62
C LEU A 185 6.00 -3.96 -10.33
N ALA A 186 4.66 -3.89 -10.35
CA ALA A 186 3.83 -5.08 -10.18
C ALA A 186 4.12 -6.15 -11.24
N MET A 187 4.25 -5.75 -12.52
CA MET A 187 4.60 -6.70 -13.59
C MET A 187 5.97 -7.36 -13.37
N LEU A 188 6.99 -6.56 -13.04
CA LEU A 188 8.36 -7.05 -12.84
C LEU A 188 8.46 -8.00 -11.64
N LEU A 189 7.88 -7.62 -10.51
CA LEU A 189 7.88 -8.43 -9.29
C LEU A 189 7.08 -9.73 -9.47
N SER A 190 5.99 -9.71 -10.22
CA SER A 190 5.23 -10.94 -10.53
C SER A 190 6.02 -11.93 -11.38
N ASN A 191 6.80 -11.43 -12.34
CA ASN A 191 7.69 -12.28 -13.15
C ASN A 191 8.89 -12.78 -12.35
N ARG A 192 9.45 -11.94 -11.49
CA ARG A 192 10.56 -12.32 -10.60
C ARG A 192 10.12 -13.35 -9.55
N SER A 193 8.93 -13.19 -8.97
CA SER A 193 8.28 -14.19 -8.09
C SER A 193 8.16 -15.55 -8.78
N ALA A 194 7.75 -15.56 -10.06
CA ALA A 194 7.69 -16.79 -10.86
C ALA A 194 9.05 -17.46 -10.99
N ALA A 195 10.11 -16.68 -11.28
CA ALA A 195 11.46 -17.19 -11.44
C ALA A 195 12.02 -17.74 -10.12
N TYR A 196 11.79 -17.05 -9.00
CA TYR A 196 12.15 -17.53 -7.67
C TYR A 196 11.47 -18.86 -7.32
N ALA A 197 10.17 -18.97 -7.63
CA ALA A 197 9.43 -20.21 -7.43
C ALA A 197 10.03 -21.39 -8.22
N ILE A 198 10.48 -21.18 -9.46
CA ILE A 198 11.09 -22.26 -10.26
C ILE A 198 12.43 -22.73 -9.69
N ILE A 199 13.25 -21.82 -9.16
CA ILE A 199 14.53 -22.19 -8.53
C ILE A 199 14.39 -22.70 -7.09
N GLY A 200 13.16 -22.77 -6.57
CA GLY A 200 12.86 -23.26 -5.22
C GLY A 200 13.06 -22.23 -4.10
N ASP A 201 13.29 -20.95 -4.43
CA ASP A 201 13.34 -19.87 -3.44
C ASP A 201 11.92 -19.36 -3.15
N TRP A 202 11.17 -20.15 -2.38
CA TRP A 202 9.76 -19.86 -2.09
C TRP A 202 9.57 -18.63 -1.21
N VAL A 203 10.55 -18.30 -0.37
CA VAL A 203 10.49 -17.13 0.52
C VAL A 203 10.60 -15.84 -0.30
N ALA A 204 11.58 -15.75 -1.21
CA ALA A 204 11.69 -14.62 -2.11
C ALA A 204 10.48 -14.52 -3.06
N ALA A 205 9.98 -15.67 -3.54
CA ALA A 205 8.77 -15.71 -4.37
C ALA A 205 7.54 -15.15 -3.64
N LEU A 206 7.36 -15.50 -2.36
CA LEU A 206 6.26 -15.02 -1.53
C LEU A 206 6.37 -13.52 -1.27
N ALA A 207 7.57 -13.04 -0.90
CA ALA A 207 7.81 -11.61 -0.65
C ALA A 207 7.47 -10.75 -1.89
N ASP A 208 7.88 -11.19 -3.08
CA ASP A 208 7.53 -10.51 -4.33
C ASP A 208 6.02 -10.57 -4.61
N ALA A 209 5.36 -11.70 -4.34
CA ALA A 209 3.93 -11.84 -4.56
C ALA A 209 3.09 -10.93 -3.63
N ASP A 210 3.49 -10.81 -2.37
CA ASP A 210 2.85 -9.89 -1.42
C ASP A 210 3.05 -8.43 -1.83
N ALA A 211 4.26 -8.07 -2.26
CA ALA A 211 4.53 -6.73 -2.80
C ALA A 211 3.64 -6.43 -4.00
N VAL A 212 3.46 -7.39 -4.92
CA VAL A 212 2.56 -7.27 -6.07
C VAL A 212 1.12 -6.97 -5.65
N ILE A 213 0.57 -7.71 -4.67
CA ILE A 213 -0.80 -7.52 -4.19
C ILE A 213 -0.96 -6.13 -3.53
N ASN A 214 0.09 -5.64 -2.87
CA ASN A 214 0.11 -4.30 -2.28
C ASN A 214 0.13 -3.20 -3.34
N TYR A 215 0.86 -3.37 -4.44
CA TYR A 215 0.91 -2.39 -5.52
C TYR A 215 -0.33 -2.43 -6.43
N LYS A 216 -0.87 -3.61 -6.69
CA LYS A 216 -1.98 -3.83 -7.62
C LYS A 216 -2.96 -4.88 -7.06
N ARG A 217 -3.86 -4.41 -6.19
CA ARG A 217 -4.84 -5.27 -5.51
C ARG A 217 -5.91 -5.90 -6.44
N PRO A 218 -6.40 -5.27 -7.53
CA PRO A 218 -7.26 -5.97 -8.48
C PRO A 218 -6.41 -6.74 -9.50
N TRP A 219 -5.68 -7.77 -9.06
CA TRP A 219 -4.87 -8.59 -9.96
C TRP A 219 -4.79 -10.06 -9.54
N SER A 220 -5.54 -10.90 -10.25
CA SER A 220 -5.59 -12.36 -10.06
C SER A 220 -4.19 -12.99 -10.05
N LYS A 221 -3.32 -12.60 -10.99
CA LYS A 221 -1.97 -13.18 -11.13
C LYS A 221 -1.12 -13.00 -9.87
N GLY A 222 -1.22 -11.87 -9.17
CA GLY A 222 -0.50 -11.65 -7.92
C GLY A 222 -0.90 -12.66 -6.85
N HIS A 223 -2.20 -12.86 -6.69
CA HIS A 223 -2.76 -13.88 -5.79
C HIS A 223 -2.33 -15.31 -6.16
N PHE A 224 -2.29 -15.61 -7.46
CA PHE A 224 -1.81 -16.91 -7.94
C PHE A 224 -0.32 -17.14 -7.65
N ARG A 225 0.54 -16.13 -7.83
CA ARG A 225 1.95 -16.20 -7.43
C ARG A 225 2.10 -16.48 -5.94
N LYS A 226 1.32 -15.78 -5.10
CA LYS A 226 1.29 -16.00 -3.65
C LYS A 226 0.88 -17.43 -3.31
N ALA A 227 -0.18 -17.95 -3.94
CA ALA A 227 -0.64 -19.31 -3.72
C ALA A 227 0.42 -20.36 -4.09
N LYS A 228 1.13 -20.20 -5.21
CA LYS A 228 2.24 -21.10 -5.60
C LYS A 228 3.42 -21.03 -4.62
N ALA A 229 3.79 -19.84 -4.16
CA ALA A 229 4.88 -19.69 -3.20
C ALA A 229 4.52 -20.36 -1.85
N LEU A 230 3.30 -20.16 -1.36
CA LEU A 230 2.80 -20.78 -0.12
C LEU A 230 2.71 -22.30 -0.24
N GLN A 231 2.28 -22.83 -1.39
CA GLN A 231 2.32 -24.27 -1.65
C GLN A 231 3.75 -24.82 -1.55
N GLY A 232 4.74 -24.13 -2.14
CA GLY A 232 6.15 -24.51 -2.06
C GLY A 232 6.72 -24.48 -0.63
N LEU A 233 6.20 -23.60 0.22
CA LEU A 233 6.50 -23.55 1.66
C LEU A 233 5.74 -24.62 2.48
N GLY A 234 4.75 -25.30 1.89
CA GLY A 234 3.88 -26.26 2.58
C GLY A 234 2.74 -25.63 3.39
N GLU A 235 2.49 -24.33 3.23
CA GLU A 235 1.40 -23.57 3.88
C GLU A 235 0.13 -23.64 3.01
N TYR A 236 -0.48 -24.82 2.96
CA TYR A 236 -1.54 -25.12 2.00
C TYR A 236 -2.88 -24.41 2.28
N GLU A 237 -3.21 -24.13 3.54
CA GLU A 237 -4.47 -23.46 3.89
C GLU A 237 -4.42 -21.98 3.48
N GLU A 238 -3.31 -21.31 3.74
CA GLU A 238 -3.03 -19.94 3.31
C GLU A 238 -2.97 -19.85 1.78
N ALA A 239 -2.37 -20.85 1.12
CA ALA A 239 -2.36 -20.95 -0.34
C ALA A 239 -3.78 -20.99 -0.91
N LYS A 240 -4.71 -21.73 -0.25
CA LYS A 240 -6.11 -21.84 -0.68
C LYS A 240 -6.85 -20.52 -0.52
N VAL A 241 -6.61 -19.80 0.58
CA VAL A 241 -7.17 -18.46 0.79
C VAL A 241 -6.67 -17.49 -0.28
N ALA A 242 -5.36 -17.49 -0.55
CA ALA A 242 -4.78 -16.64 -1.60
C ALA A 242 -5.39 -16.95 -2.97
N LEU A 243 -5.58 -18.22 -3.30
CA LEU A 243 -6.16 -18.65 -4.57
C LEU A 243 -7.65 -18.29 -4.69
N ALA A 244 -8.42 -18.42 -3.61
CA ALA A 244 -9.82 -18.01 -3.57
C ALA A 244 -9.97 -16.50 -3.81
N LEU A 245 -9.08 -15.68 -3.25
CA LEU A 245 -9.05 -14.24 -3.52
C LEU A 245 -8.70 -13.95 -4.99
N GLY A 246 -7.76 -14.71 -5.59
CA GLY A 246 -7.44 -14.58 -7.02
C GLY A 246 -8.62 -14.91 -7.93
N LEU A 247 -9.32 -16.02 -7.64
CA LEU A 247 -10.52 -16.45 -8.36
C LEU A 247 -11.71 -15.51 -8.17
N ALA A 248 -11.79 -14.76 -7.06
CA ALA A 248 -12.80 -13.73 -6.89
C ALA A 248 -12.65 -12.59 -7.92
N PHE A 249 -11.43 -12.33 -8.40
CA PHE A 249 -11.16 -11.36 -9.47
C PHE A 249 -11.28 -11.95 -10.88
N GLU A 250 -10.88 -13.21 -11.08
CA GLU A 250 -11.02 -13.93 -12.35
C GLU A 250 -11.63 -15.34 -12.13
N PRO A 251 -12.96 -15.47 -12.01
CA PRO A 251 -13.60 -16.75 -11.67
C PRO A 251 -13.43 -17.85 -12.71
N SER A 252 -13.24 -17.48 -13.98
CA SER A 252 -13.10 -18.40 -15.11
C SER A 252 -11.64 -18.74 -15.45
N ASN A 253 -10.67 -18.37 -14.60
CA ASN A 253 -9.26 -18.63 -14.84
C ASN A 253 -8.95 -20.13 -14.72
N ALA A 254 -8.82 -20.82 -15.86
CA ALA A 254 -8.61 -22.26 -15.92
C ALA A 254 -7.34 -22.72 -15.18
N GLU A 255 -6.26 -21.95 -15.19
CA GLU A 255 -5.02 -22.29 -14.50
C GLU A 255 -5.22 -22.29 -12.98
N MET A 256 -5.91 -21.29 -12.44
CA MET A 256 -6.20 -21.21 -11.00
C MET A 256 -7.18 -22.27 -10.54
N LEU A 257 -8.18 -22.61 -11.36
CA LEU A 257 -9.12 -23.68 -11.06
C LEU A 257 -8.43 -25.05 -11.02
N ALA A 258 -7.56 -25.34 -12.00
CA ALA A 258 -6.77 -26.57 -12.01
C ALA A 258 -5.86 -26.64 -10.76
N PHE A 259 -5.18 -25.53 -10.44
CA PHE A 259 -4.32 -25.44 -9.27
C PHE A 259 -5.10 -25.60 -7.94
N SER A 260 -6.33 -25.10 -7.86
CA SER A 260 -7.19 -25.28 -6.69
C SER A 260 -7.52 -26.75 -6.45
N ASN A 261 -7.79 -27.50 -7.52
CA ASN A 261 -8.05 -28.94 -7.41
C ASN A 261 -6.80 -29.69 -6.92
N GLU A 262 -5.64 -29.39 -7.50
CA GLU A 262 -4.35 -29.97 -7.08
C GLU A 262 -4.06 -29.69 -5.59
N LEU A 263 -4.25 -28.45 -5.15
CA LEU A 263 -4.03 -28.04 -3.77
C LEU A 263 -4.95 -28.78 -2.79
N ASN A 264 -6.24 -28.93 -3.13
CA ASN A 264 -7.19 -29.67 -2.31
C ASN A 264 -6.83 -31.16 -2.19
N GLU A 265 -6.29 -31.78 -3.25
CA GLU A 265 -5.80 -33.15 -3.17
C GLU A 265 -4.58 -33.29 -2.25
N GLN A 266 -3.65 -32.33 -2.30
CA GLN A 266 -2.48 -32.31 -1.41
C GLN A 266 -2.89 -32.17 0.06
N ILE A 267 -3.86 -31.29 0.35
CA ILE A 267 -4.42 -31.12 1.70
C ILE A 267 -5.03 -32.44 2.20
N LYS A 268 -5.87 -33.09 1.39
CA LYS A 268 -6.50 -34.38 1.74
C LYS A 268 -5.45 -35.46 2.05
N LYS A 269 -4.41 -35.59 1.22
CA LYS A 269 -3.32 -36.55 1.43
C LYS A 269 -2.55 -36.28 2.74
N ARG A 270 -2.34 -35.01 3.10
CA ARG A 270 -1.66 -34.63 4.35
C ARG A 270 -2.53 -34.90 5.58
N GLN A 271 -3.85 -34.70 5.47
CA GLN A 271 -4.80 -34.99 6.54
C GLN A 271 -4.94 -36.50 6.78
N SER A 272 -5.02 -37.32 5.73
CA SER A 272 -5.05 -38.78 5.88
C SER A 272 -3.73 -39.35 6.43
N GLY A 273 -2.58 -38.78 6.05
CA GLY A 273 -1.28 -39.15 6.60
C GLY A 273 -1.11 -38.80 8.09
N LYS A 274 -1.67 -37.68 8.56
CA LYS A 274 -1.66 -37.30 9.98
C LYS A 274 -2.62 -38.16 10.83
N ALA A 275 -3.72 -38.64 10.26
CA ALA A 275 -4.64 -39.53 10.94
C ALA A 275 -4.06 -40.94 11.17
N ALA A 276 -3.18 -41.40 10.27
CA ALA A 276 -2.54 -42.72 10.37
C ALA A 276 -1.39 -42.80 11.40
N THR A 277 -0.82 -41.66 11.81
CA THR A 277 0.31 -41.62 12.76
C THR A 277 -0.10 -41.35 14.21
N HIS A 278 -1.38 -41.14 14.50
CA HIS A 278 -1.89 -41.03 15.87
C HIS A 278 -2.20 -42.41 16.42
N ILE A 279 -1.18 -43.12 16.92
CA ILE A 279 -1.36 -44.31 17.75
C ILE A 279 -1.75 -43.82 19.16
N PRO A 280 -2.94 -44.16 19.67
CA PRO A 280 -3.32 -43.80 21.03
C PRO A 280 -2.39 -44.54 22.01
N ILE A 281 -1.67 -43.78 22.84
CA ILE A 281 -0.96 -44.33 23.98
C ILE A 281 -2.04 -44.76 24.98
N GLN A 282 -2.21 -46.07 25.13
CA GLN A 282 -3.03 -46.69 26.18
C GLN A 282 -2.32 -46.61 27.53
#